data_AF-A0A2H0P5F9-F1
#
_entry.id   AF-A0A2H0P5F9-F1
#
_cell.length_a   1.000
_cell.length_b   1.000
_cell.length_c   1.000
_cell.angle_alpha   90.00
_cell.angle_beta   90.00
_cell.angle_gamma   90.00
#
_symmetry.space_group_name_H-M   'P 1'
#
loop_
_entity.id
_entity.type
_entity.pdbx_description
1 polymer ?
#
loop_
_entity_poly.entity_id
_entity_poly.type
_entity_poly.pdbx_seq_one_letter_code
_entity_poly.pdbx_strand_id
1 'polypeptide(L)'
;MKNIHEPNGERLMNEEAKGRESPLERIKKTGGVAHPVKQRMGRPADSMLAVYRDRFTYTFILDKEVASIHFDRSKKEIFFRGHNILKMVLSPEQVRALKSAQEVLEDDEQGKLLFNEYVATLGGLLADKYKSAQVRSA
;
A
#
# COMPACT_ATOMS: atom_id res chain seq x y z
N MET A 1 -21.38 -39.61 57.65
CA MET A 1 -20.20 -40.45 57.34
C MET A 1 -19.60 -39.88 56.05
N LYS A 2 -18.47 -39.16 56.12
CA LYS A 2 -17.10 -39.58 55.69
C LYS A 2 -17.10 -40.21 54.28
N ASN A 3 -16.28 -39.85 53.28
CA ASN A 3 -15.15 -38.94 53.14
C ASN A 3 -14.78 -38.87 51.63
N ILE A 4 -14.34 -37.69 51.17
CA ILE A 4 -13.12 -37.41 50.36
C ILE A 4 -12.90 -38.13 49.01
N HIS A 5 -12.93 -37.37 47.91
CA HIS A 5 -11.78 -37.29 46.99
C HIS A 5 -11.69 -35.94 46.28
N GLU A 6 -10.48 -35.40 46.32
CA GLU A 6 -10.02 -34.08 45.90
C GLU A 6 -9.86 -33.91 44.38
N PRO A 7 -9.65 -32.66 43.91
CA PRO A 7 -9.61 -32.28 42.51
C PRO A 7 -8.21 -32.47 41.91
N ASN A 8 -8.10 -32.75 40.61
CA ASN A 8 -6.83 -32.55 39.89
C ASN A 8 -7.05 -32.39 38.39
N GLY A 9 -6.67 -31.23 37.89
CA GLY A 9 -6.73 -30.89 36.48
C GLY A 9 -6.37 -29.44 36.19
N GLU A 10 -5.43 -28.87 36.95
CA GLU A 10 -4.76 -27.63 36.54
C GLU A 10 -4.11 -27.85 35.17
N ARG A 11 -4.65 -27.21 34.13
CA ARG A 11 -3.89 -26.81 32.95
C ARG A 11 -3.67 -25.32 33.01
N LEU A 12 -2.68 -24.93 33.81
CA LEU A 12 -1.87 -23.77 33.53
C LEU A 12 -1.11 -24.06 32.24
N MET A 13 -1.39 -23.34 31.14
CA MET A 13 -0.37 -22.95 30.16
C MET A 13 -0.84 -21.77 29.31
N ASN A 14 0.02 -20.74 29.32
CA ASN A 14 0.23 -19.67 28.35
C ASN A 14 -0.57 -18.37 28.51
N GLU A 15 -0.08 -17.60 29.48
CA GLU A 15 0.37 -16.22 29.26
C GLU A 15 0.73 -15.85 27.80
N GLU A 16 0.32 -14.64 27.44
CA GLU A 16 0.92 -13.77 26.43
C GLU A 16 0.97 -14.25 24.96
N ALA A 17 -0.20 -14.48 24.36
CA ALA A 17 -0.37 -14.05 22.98
C ALA A 17 -0.71 -12.55 22.97
N LYS A 18 0.29 -11.67 23.16
CA LYS A 18 0.17 -10.25 22.80
C LYS A 18 -0.23 -10.22 21.33
N GLY A 19 -1.52 -9.94 21.10
CA GLY A 19 -2.17 -10.01 19.80
C GLY A 19 -1.32 -9.31 18.75
N ARG A 20 -0.73 -10.10 17.86
CA ARG A 20 -0.27 -9.57 16.58
C ARG A 20 -1.52 -9.16 15.83
N GLU A 21 -1.89 -7.89 16.02
CA GLU A 21 -3.01 -7.24 15.37
C GLU A 21 -2.93 -7.58 13.87
N SER A 22 -3.93 -8.32 13.38
CA SER A 22 -3.85 -8.79 12.01
C SER A 22 -3.85 -7.58 11.06
N PRO A 23 -3.23 -7.66 9.88
CA PRO A 23 -3.29 -6.58 8.90
C PRO A 23 -4.72 -6.12 8.63
N LEU A 24 -5.70 -7.04 8.66
CA LEU A 24 -7.12 -6.77 8.55
C LEU A 24 -7.69 -5.95 9.73
N GLU A 25 -7.25 -6.21 10.96
CA GLU A 25 -7.68 -5.44 12.14
C GLU A 25 -7.09 -4.03 12.16
N ARG A 26 -5.84 -3.87 11.68
CA ARG A 26 -5.23 -2.56 11.48
C ARG A 26 -6.01 -1.71 10.45
N ILE A 27 -6.48 -2.35 9.38
CA ILE A 27 -7.28 -1.72 8.33
C ILE A 27 -8.63 -1.24 8.88
N LYS A 28 -9.30 -2.05 9.71
CA LYS A 28 -10.58 -1.65 10.35
C LYS A 28 -10.43 -0.45 11.27
N LYS A 29 -9.33 -0.32 12.01
CA LYS A 29 -9.07 0.82 12.91
C LYS A 29 -8.70 2.13 12.21
N THR A 30 -8.22 2.07 10.98
CA THR A 30 -7.75 3.27 10.24
C THR A 30 -8.82 3.92 9.36
N GLY A 31 -10.03 3.36 9.30
CA GLY A 31 -11.15 3.96 8.57
C GLY A 31 -10.94 4.03 7.06
N GLY A 32 -10.13 3.13 6.49
CA GLY A 32 -9.87 3.13 5.05
C GLY A 32 -11.06 2.62 4.26
N VAL A 33 -11.39 3.31 3.17
CA VAL A 33 -12.40 2.86 2.22
C VAL A 33 -11.66 2.28 1.01
N ALA A 34 -11.88 0.99 0.77
CA ALA A 34 -11.45 0.33 -0.46
C ALA A 34 -12.63 0.25 -1.42
N HIS A 35 -12.42 0.69 -2.65
CA HIS A 35 -13.47 0.72 -3.67
C HIS A 35 -12.89 0.47 -5.06
N PRO A 36 -13.71 -0.05 -5.99
CA PRO A 36 -13.31 -0.17 -7.38
C PRO A 36 -13.04 1.22 -7.98
N VAL A 37 -12.08 1.27 -8.89
CA VAL A 37 -11.80 2.48 -9.67
C VAL A 37 -12.78 2.54 -10.85
N LYS A 38 -13.35 3.72 -11.11
CA LYS A 38 -14.23 3.95 -12.26
C LYS A 38 -13.47 3.62 -13.55
N GLN A 39 -13.98 2.68 -14.32
CA GLN A 39 -13.39 2.32 -15.61
C GLN A 39 -13.45 3.52 -16.56
N ARG A 40 -12.29 3.90 -17.09
CA ARG A 40 -12.13 4.87 -18.17
C ARG A 40 -11.19 4.27 -19.20
N MET A 41 -11.27 4.72 -20.45
CA MET A 41 -10.34 4.27 -21.50
C MET A 41 -8.89 4.42 -21.04
N GLY A 42 -8.11 3.33 -21.15
CA GLY A 42 -6.70 3.30 -20.76
C GLY A 42 -6.41 2.86 -19.32
N ARG A 43 -7.43 2.66 -18.47
CA ARG A 43 -7.22 2.09 -17.12
C ARG A 43 -7.30 0.57 -17.12
N PRO A 44 -6.47 -0.13 -16.31
CA PRO A 44 -6.61 -1.57 -16.14
C PRO A 44 -8.00 -1.93 -15.63
N ALA A 45 -8.63 -2.91 -16.28
CA ALA A 45 -9.80 -3.58 -15.73
C ALA A 45 -9.45 -4.18 -14.36
N ASP A 46 -10.45 -4.28 -13.47
CA ASP A 46 -10.31 -4.86 -12.12
C ASP A 46 -9.29 -4.15 -11.22
N SER A 47 -9.27 -2.81 -11.32
CA SER A 47 -8.46 -1.98 -10.44
C SER A 47 -9.23 -1.49 -9.21
N MET A 48 -8.52 -1.42 -8.09
CA MET A 48 -9.04 -1.00 -6.78
C MET A 48 -8.18 0.09 -6.18
N LEU A 49 -8.83 1.07 -5.56
CA LEU A 49 -8.18 2.08 -4.75
C LEU A 49 -8.63 1.92 -3.31
N ALA A 50 -7.68 1.86 -2.39
CA ALA A 50 -7.91 1.92 -0.96
C ALA A 50 -7.26 3.18 -0.42
N VAL A 51 -8.07 4.12 0.07
CA VAL A 51 -7.60 5.38 0.64
C VAL A 51 -7.77 5.36 2.15
N TYR A 52 -6.74 5.81 2.84
CA TYR A 52 -6.70 6.02 4.29
C TYR A 52 -6.16 7.43 4.53
N ARG A 53 -6.23 7.91 5.78
CA ARG A 53 -5.84 9.28 6.18
C ARG A 53 -4.52 9.78 5.58
N ASP A 54 -3.46 8.97 5.61
CA ASP A 54 -2.10 9.36 5.20
C ASP A 54 -1.49 8.43 4.15
N ARG A 55 -2.28 7.53 3.57
CA ARG A 55 -1.78 6.51 2.65
C ARG A 55 -2.84 6.07 1.68
N PHE A 56 -2.41 5.63 0.51
CA PHE A 56 -3.29 4.89 -0.40
C PHE A 56 -2.61 3.63 -0.90
N THR A 57 -3.42 2.69 -1.36
CA THR A 57 -3.01 1.51 -2.10
C THR A 57 -3.83 1.45 -3.38
N TYR A 58 -3.17 1.44 -4.52
CA TYR A 58 -3.78 1.25 -5.83
C TYR A 58 -3.37 -0.12 -6.37
N THR A 59 -4.33 -1.03 -6.52
CA THR A 59 -4.14 -2.40 -7.01
C THR A 59 -4.72 -2.53 -8.41
N PHE A 60 -3.99 -3.17 -9.31
CA PHE A 60 -4.38 -3.32 -10.72
C PHE A 60 -3.68 -4.52 -11.35
N ILE A 61 -4.12 -4.93 -12.54
CA ILE A 61 -3.44 -5.96 -13.33
C ILE A 61 -2.40 -5.32 -14.25
N LEU A 62 -1.17 -5.83 -14.21
CA LEU A 62 -0.07 -5.47 -15.10
C LEU A 62 0.63 -6.74 -15.56
N ASP A 63 0.78 -6.92 -16.87
CA ASP A 63 1.42 -8.10 -17.48
C ASP A 63 0.82 -9.44 -17.01
N LYS A 64 -0.52 -9.48 -16.88
CA LYS A 64 -1.29 -10.64 -16.36
C LYS A 64 -1.03 -10.99 -14.90
N GLU A 65 -0.32 -10.13 -14.16
CA GLU A 65 -0.08 -10.29 -12.72
C GLU A 65 -0.72 -9.14 -11.94
N VAL A 66 -1.04 -9.41 -10.67
CA VAL A 66 -1.48 -8.35 -9.76
C VAL A 66 -0.29 -7.47 -9.40
N ALA A 67 -0.44 -6.16 -9.62
CA ALA A 67 0.49 -5.14 -9.20
C ALA A 67 -0.17 -4.19 -8.20
N SER A 68 0.66 -3.58 -7.35
CA SER A 68 0.19 -2.55 -6.43
C SER A 68 1.15 -1.37 -6.35
N ILE A 69 0.58 -0.19 -6.17
CA ILE A 69 1.29 1.03 -5.80
C ILE A 69 0.83 1.42 -4.40
N HIS A 70 1.78 1.61 -3.49
CA HIS A 70 1.51 2.14 -2.16
C HIS A 70 2.21 3.48 -1.98
N PHE A 71 1.50 4.42 -1.37
CA PHE A 71 2.07 5.70 -0.97
C PHE A 71 1.86 5.91 0.52
N ASP A 72 2.90 6.34 1.21
CA ASP A 72 2.85 6.79 2.60
C ASP A 72 3.26 8.26 2.67
N ARG A 73 2.30 9.15 2.92
CA ARG A 73 2.50 10.59 3.00
C ARG A 73 3.46 10.97 4.13
N SER A 74 3.36 10.28 5.28
CA SER A 74 4.17 10.61 6.45
C SER A 74 5.66 10.37 6.19
N LYS A 75 5.98 9.38 5.38
CA LYS A 75 7.36 9.01 5.01
C LYS A 75 7.79 9.56 3.66
N LYS A 76 6.86 10.08 2.86
CA LYS A 76 7.07 10.45 1.44
C LYS A 76 7.69 9.31 0.65
N GLU A 77 7.20 8.09 0.88
CA GLU A 77 7.69 6.89 0.22
C GLU A 77 6.64 6.33 -0.75
N ILE A 78 7.12 5.87 -1.90
CA ILE A 78 6.31 5.17 -2.90
C ILE A 78 6.87 3.77 -3.08
N PHE A 79 5.99 2.78 -3.06
CA PHE A 79 6.32 1.38 -3.29
C PHE A 79 5.59 0.85 -4.52
N PHE A 80 6.27 0.05 -5.32
CA PHE A 80 5.72 -0.67 -6.46
C PHE A 80 5.92 -2.17 -6.25
N ARG A 81 4.83 -2.96 -6.25
CA ARG A 81 4.84 -4.41 -5.90
C ARG A 81 5.60 -4.69 -4.59
N GLY A 82 5.44 -3.83 -3.60
CA GLY A 82 6.11 -3.95 -2.28
C GLY A 82 7.56 -3.44 -2.22
N HIS A 83 8.17 -3.02 -3.33
CA HIS A 83 9.53 -2.50 -3.36
C HIS A 83 9.55 -0.96 -3.39
N ASN A 84 10.38 -0.33 -2.56
CA ASN A 84 10.52 1.13 -2.55
C ASN A 84 11.15 1.59 -3.87
N ILE A 85 10.44 2.45 -4.62
CA ILE A 85 10.86 2.85 -5.98
C ILE A 85 12.18 3.60 -5.99
N LEU A 86 12.57 4.26 -4.89
CA LEU A 86 13.87 4.92 -4.76
C LEU A 86 15.01 3.94 -5.02
N LYS A 87 14.86 2.68 -4.60
CA LYS A 87 15.88 1.62 -4.72
C LYS A 87 15.74 0.78 -6.00
N MET A 88 14.78 1.09 -6.87
CA MET A 88 14.52 0.33 -8.09
C MET A 88 15.07 1.04 -9.34
N VAL A 89 15.47 0.25 -10.33
CA VAL A 89 15.53 0.70 -11.73
C VAL A 89 14.13 0.51 -12.30
N LEU A 90 13.49 1.60 -12.74
CA LEU A 90 12.11 1.55 -13.20
C LEU A 90 12.06 1.35 -14.71
N SER A 91 11.24 0.40 -15.17
CA SER A 91 10.94 0.28 -16.60
C SER A 91 9.98 1.38 -17.07
N PRO A 92 9.92 1.67 -18.39
CA PRO A 92 8.93 2.61 -18.93
C PRO A 92 7.49 2.27 -18.55
N GLU A 93 7.13 0.99 -18.51
CA GLU A 93 5.81 0.47 -18.10
C GLU A 93 5.52 0.83 -16.64
N GLN A 94 6.50 0.62 -15.75
CA GLN A 94 6.37 0.96 -14.33
C GLN A 94 6.22 2.47 -14.13
N VAL A 95 6.97 3.29 -14.89
CA VAL A 95 6.81 4.75 -14.87
C VAL A 95 5.42 5.15 -15.35
N ARG A 96 4.89 4.52 -16.41
CA ARG A 96 3.52 4.77 -16.88
C ARG A 96 2.48 4.38 -15.83
N ALA A 97 2.66 3.25 -15.15
CA ALA A 97 1.76 2.82 -14.08
C ALA A 97 1.79 3.77 -12.85
N LEU A 98 2.97 4.29 -12.49
CA LEU A 98 3.09 5.30 -11.44
C LEU A 98 2.41 6.61 -11.84
N LYS A 99 2.47 7.00 -13.11
CA LYS A 99 1.76 8.18 -13.62
C LYS A 99 0.24 7.96 -13.66
N SER A 100 -0.24 6.78 -14.07
CA SER A 100 -1.69 6.52 -14.12
C SER A 100 -2.34 6.53 -12.74
N ALA A 101 -1.59 6.22 -11.67
CA ALA A 101 -2.07 6.41 -10.31
C ALA A 101 -2.42 7.87 -10.00
N GLN A 102 -1.78 8.86 -10.64
CA GLN A 102 -2.14 10.28 -10.48
C GLN A 102 -3.57 10.54 -10.97
N GLU A 103 -3.89 10.05 -12.17
CA GLU A 103 -5.23 10.20 -12.76
C GLU A 103 -6.30 9.52 -11.91
N VAL A 104 -5.98 8.35 -11.33
CA VAL A 104 -6.89 7.61 -10.44
C VAL A 104 -7.17 8.42 -9.18
N LEU A 105 -6.16 9.05 -8.58
CA LEU A 105 -6.33 9.90 -7.41
C LEU A 105 -7.08 11.19 -7.73
N GLU A 106 -6.83 11.79 -8.89
CA GLU A 106 -7.50 13.02 -9.33
C GLU A 106 -9.01 12.82 -9.54
N ASP A 107 -9.41 11.65 -10.03
CA ASP A 107 -10.82 11.31 -10.25
C ASP A 107 -11.56 10.83 -8.99
N ASP A 108 -10.84 10.51 -7.92
CA ASP A 108 -11.39 9.97 -6.70
C ASP A 108 -11.53 11.03 -5.61
N GLU A 109 -12.72 11.14 -5.01
CA GLU A 109 -13.01 12.16 -3.99
C GLU A 109 -12.10 12.04 -2.76
N GLN A 110 -11.78 10.82 -2.33
CA GLN A 110 -10.84 10.60 -1.21
C GLN A 110 -9.38 10.67 -1.66
N GLY A 111 -9.08 10.14 -2.85
CA GLY A 111 -7.74 10.15 -3.46
C GLY A 111 -7.17 11.55 -3.65
N LYS A 112 -8.01 12.53 -3.99
CA LYS A 112 -7.64 13.96 -4.10
C LYS A 112 -6.93 14.49 -2.87
N LEU A 113 -7.23 13.97 -1.67
CA LEU A 113 -6.60 14.38 -0.40
C LEU A 113 -5.10 14.04 -0.32
N LEU A 114 -4.63 13.11 -1.16
CA LEU A 114 -3.23 12.67 -1.22
C LEU A 114 -2.57 12.96 -2.57
N PHE A 115 -3.33 13.53 -3.53
CA PHE A 115 -2.90 13.73 -4.91
C PHE A 115 -1.65 14.62 -5.01
N ASN A 116 -1.69 15.81 -4.40
CA ASN A 116 -0.59 16.79 -4.49
C ASN A 116 0.70 16.23 -3.90
N GLU A 117 0.63 15.59 -2.73
CA GLU A 117 1.77 15.00 -2.07
C GLU A 117 2.34 13.82 -2.86
N TYR A 118 1.48 13.00 -3.47
CA TYR A 118 1.92 11.91 -4.34
C TYR A 118 2.64 12.44 -5.57
N VAL A 119 2.06 13.41 -6.29
CA VAL A 119 2.63 14.02 -7.49
C VAL A 119 3.98 14.66 -7.20
N ALA A 120 4.08 15.45 -6.12
CA ALA A 120 5.33 16.10 -5.72
C ALA A 120 6.41 15.06 -5.36
N THR A 121 6.05 14.02 -4.60
CA THR A 121 6.97 12.95 -4.19
C THR A 121 7.48 12.18 -5.41
N LEU A 122 6.57 11.75 -6.30
CA LEU A 122 6.93 10.99 -7.50
C LEU A 122 7.80 11.84 -8.44
N GLY A 123 7.46 13.12 -8.64
CA GLY A 123 8.23 14.05 -9.46
C GLY A 123 9.68 14.18 -8.99
N GLY A 124 9.89 14.37 -7.68
CA GLY A 124 11.23 14.43 -7.08
C GLY A 124 12.01 13.13 -7.30
N LEU A 125 11.40 11.99 -6.98
CA LEU A 125 12.04 10.67 -7.12
C LEU A 125 12.45 10.36 -8.57
N LEU A 126 11.63 10.73 -9.55
CA LEU A 126 11.96 10.53 -10.97
C LEU A 126 13.03 11.49 -11.46
N ALA A 127 13.00 12.76 -11.04
CA ALA A 127 14.03 13.74 -11.40
C ALA A 127 15.41 13.35 -10.86
N ASP A 128 15.49 12.89 -9.62
CA ASP A 128 16.75 12.47 -8.99
C ASP A 128 17.34 11.22 -9.67
N LYS A 129 16.48 10.28 -10.06
CA LYS A 129 16.90 9.10 -10.85
C LYS A 129 17.44 9.49 -12.22
N TYR A 130 16.80 10.46 -12.89
CA TYR A 130 17.25 10.93 -14.19
C TYR A 130 18.63 11.59 -14.11
N LYS A 131 18.86 12.47 -13.12
CA LYS A 131 20.18 13.07 -12.85
C LYS A 131 21.25 12.02 -12.57
N SER A 132 20.92 11.03 -11.73
CA SER A 132 21.85 9.95 -11.37
C SER A 132 22.24 9.08 -12.56
N ALA A 133 21.35 8.90 -13.54
CA ALA A 133 21.63 8.17 -14.77
C ALA A 133 22.60 8.94 -15.67
N GLN A 134 22.43 10.25 -15.84
CA GLN A 134 23.31 11.08 -16.66
C GLN A 134 24.75 11.13 -16.13
N VAL A 135 24.93 11.23 -14.81
CA VAL A 135 26.27 11.27 -14.18
C VAL A 135 27.05 9.97 -14.37
N ARG A 136 26.36 8.82 -14.48
CA ARG A 136 27.00 7.51 -14.69
C ARG A 136 27.36 7.21 -16.14
N SER A 137 26.89 8.03 -17.08
CA SER A 137 27.14 7.89 -18.52
C SER A 137 28.15 8.90 -19.07
N ALA A 138 28.69 9.76 -18.21
CA ALA A 138 29.75 10.73 -18.51
C ALA A 138 31.09 10.23 -17.93
#